data_AF-A0A238WWF9-F1
#
_entry.id   AF-A0A238WWF9-F1
#
_cell.length_a   1.000
_cell.length_b   1.000
_cell.length_c   1.000
_cell.angle_alpha   90.00
_cell.angle_beta   90.00
_cell.angle_gamma   90.00
#
_symmetry.space_group_name_H-M   'P 1'
#
loop_
_entity.id
_entity.type
_entity.pdbx_description
1 polymer ?
#
loop_
_entity_poly.entity_id
_entity_poly.type
_entity_poly.pdbx_seq_one_letter_code
_entity_poly.pdbx_strand_id
1 'polypeptide(L)'
;MRTLSTFILFTLVLFQSCQSQEKMSTISLNYSAQTRGFTYSIQLEKNTLKINDNNVIKKVELSKIQLLEINQALDKIDFSEIENNISIDDLAVDKAIKGTFKVHFRENVFKFELNHNKLPKNIQELFRRLEAYLN
;
A
#
# COMPACT_ATOMS: atom_id res chain seq x y z
N MET A 1 15.11 -74.93 -1.44
CA MET A 1 15.85 -73.82 -0.82
C MET A 1 15.32 -72.52 -1.41
N ARG A 2 14.77 -71.66 -0.55
CA ARG A 2 14.17 -70.37 -0.92
C ARG A 2 15.28 -69.33 -0.97
N THR A 3 15.47 -68.63 -2.09
CA THR A 3 16.23 -67.38 -2.12
C THR A 3 15.28 -66.25 -2.48
N LEU A 4 14.88 -65.55 -1.41
CA LEU A 4 14.13 -64.31 -1.44
C LEU A 4 15.10 -63.23 -1.93
N SER A 5 14.95 -62.75 -3.16
CA SER A 5 15.74 -61.63 -3.67
C SER A 5 14.97 -60.35 -3.37
N THR A 6 15.44 -59.63 -2.36
CA THR A 6 14.88 -58.37 -1.87
C THR A 6 15.16 -57.27 -2.88
N PHE A 7 14.15 -56.89 -3.67
CA PHE A 7 14.20 -55.70 -4.52
C PHE A 7 13.87 -54.47 -3.65
N ILE A 8 14.91 -53.82 -3.12
CA ILE A 8 14.83 -52.47 -2.56
C ILE A 8 15.16 -51.53 -3.71
N LEU A 9 14.18 -50.79 -4.24
CA LEU A 9 14.51 -49.61 -5.03
C LEU A 9 13.39 -48.56 -5.11
N PHE A 10 13.76 -47.37 -4.61
CA PHE A 10 13.29 -46.05 -5.02
C PHE A 10 11.88 -45.59 -4.60
N THR A 11 11.76 -45.18 -3.34
CA THR A 11 10.87 -44.08 -2.95
C THR A 11 11.44 -42.76 -3.48
N LEU A 12 11.07 -42.42 -4.70
CA LEU A 12 11.30 -41.11 -5.30
C LEU A 12 10.35 -40.12 -4.62
N VAL A 13 10.73 -39.64 -3.43
CA VAL A 13 10.06 -38.52 -2.76
C VAL A 13 10.38 -37.29 -3.59
N LEU A 14 9.53 -37.01 -4.56
CA LEU A 14 9.44 -35.71 -5.19
C LEU A 14 9.06 -34.72 -4.10
N PHE A 15 10.07 -34.12 -3.47
CA PHE A 15 9.92 -32.82 -2.82
C PHE A 15 9.55 -31.84 -3.94
N GLN A 16 8.27 -31.82 -4.28
CA GLN A 16 7.66 -30.63 -4.82
C GLN A 16 7.84 -29.60 -3.70
N SER A 17 8.93 -28.84 -3.77
CA SER A 17 9.04 -27.57 -3.10
C SER A 17 7.92 -26.72 -3.68
N CYS A 18 6.73 -26.85 -3.06
CA CYS A 18 5.68 -25.89 -3.16
C CYS A 18 6.32 -24.60 -2.66
N GLN A 19 6.83 -23.79 -3.59
CA GLN A 19 7.12 -22.40 -3.30
C GLN A 19 5.78 -21.87 -2.82
N SER A 20 5.67 -21.66 -1.51
CA SER A 20 4.57 -20.94 -0.91
C SER A 20 4.40 -19.69 -1.75
N GLN A 21 3.38 -19.66 -2.61
CA GLN A 21 3.00 -18.45 -3.28
C GLN A 21 2.55 -17.55 -2.15
N GLU A 22 3.44 -16.66 -1.70
CA GLU A 22 3.07 -15.58 -0.81
C GLU A 22 1.89 -14.89 -1.48
N LYS A 23 0.72 -15.12 -0.89
CA LYS A 23 -0.54 -14.59 -1.40
C LYS A 23 -0.46 -13.10 -1.13
N MET A 24 0.12 -12.36 -2.07
CA MET A 24 0.38 -10.93 -1.91
C MET A 24 -0.95 -10.26 -1.56
N SER A 25 -1.06 -9.79 -0.31
CA SER A 25 -2.32 -9.24 0.18
C SER A 25 -2.72 -8.07 -0.70
N THR A 26 -3.97 -8.01 -1.11
CA THR A 26 -4.46 -6.97 -2.01
C THR A 26 -4.46 -5.63 -1.28
N ILE A 27 -3.37 -4.86 -1.41
CA ILE A 27 -3.32 -3.49 -0.89
C ILE A 27 -4.35 -2.66 -1.67
N SER A 28 -5.09 -1.82 -0.95
CA SER A 28 -5.70 -0.65 -1.57
C SER A 28 -5.42 0.59 -0.75
N LEU A 29 -5.13 1.70 -1.42
CA LEU A 29 -4.89 2.99 -0.77
C LEU A 29 -5.71 4.04 -1.50
N ASN A 30 -6.43 4.85 -0.73
CA ASN A 30 -7.18 5.99 -1.22
C ASN A 30 -6.85 7.18 -0.33
N TYR A 31 -6.33 8.24 -0.95
CA TYR A 31 -6.15 9.54 -0.33
C TYR A 31 -6.84 10.60 -1.16
N SER A 32 -7.57 11.51 -0.50
CA SER A 32 -8.18 12.65 -1.17
C SER A 32 -8.12 13.88 -0.27
N ALA A 33 -7.55 14.96 -0.80
CA ALA A 33 -7.49 16.28 -0.19
C ALA A 33 -7.99 17.31 -1.22
N GLN A 34 -8.99 18.11 -0.83
CA GLN A 34 -9.64 19.02 -1.77
C GLN A 34 -10.14 20.29 -1.08
N THR A 35 -9.94 21.43 -1.74
CA THR A 35 -10.60 22.71 -1.44
C THR A 35 -11.18 23.29 -2.74
N ARG A 36 -11.66 24.54 -2.71
CA ARG A 36 -12.15 25.24 -3.90
C ARG A 36 -11.06 25.46 -4.97
N GLY A 37 -9.80 25.57 -4.57
CA GLY A 37 -8.67 25.88 -5.47
C GLY A 37 -7.57 24.83 -5.52
N PHE A 38 -7.73 23.71 -4.79
CA PHE A 38 -6.73 22.66 -4.68
C PHE A 38 -7.39 21.29 -4.79
N THR A 39 -6.77 20.37 -5.51
CA THR A 39 -7.16 18.97 -5.52
C THR A 39 -5.92 18.11 -5.57
N TYR A 40 -5.81 17.17 -4.64
CA TYR A 40 -4.78 16.14 -4.66
C TYR A 40 -5.39 14.81 -4.24
N SER A 41 -5.22 13.78 -5.05
CA SER A 41 -5.66 12.43 -4.70
C SER A 41 -4.70 11.34 -5.17
N ILE A 42 -4.62 10.28 -4.38
CA ILE A 42 -3.86 9.07 -4.67
C ILE A 42 -4.82 7.90 -4.59
N GLN A 43 -4.84 7.07 -5.63
CA GLN A 43 -5.61 5.84 -5.68
C GLN A 43 -4.69 4.69 -6.11
N LEU A 44 -4.52 3.71 -5.23
CA LEU A 44 -3.88 2.43 -5.52
C LEU A 44 -4.93 1.34 -5.37
N GLU A 45 -5.25 0.67 -6.47
CA GLU A 45 -6.14 -0.49 -6.49
C GLU A 45 -5.49 -1.61 -7.29
N LYS A 46 -5.35 -2.79 -6.66
CA LYS A 46 -4.61 -3.93 -7.22
C LYS A 46 -3.18 -3.52 -7.56
N ASN A 47 -2.86 -3.39 -8.84
CA ASN A 47 -1.56 -2.95 -9.35
C ASN A 47 -1.61 -1.59 -10.05
N THR A 48 -2.76 -0.91 -10.05
CA THR A 48 -2.92 0.37 -10.73
C THR A 48 -2.77 1.50 -9.74
N LEU A 49 -1.80 2.37 -9.97
CA LEU A 49 -1.62 3.62 -9.25
C LEU A 49 -2.09 4.80 -10.11
N LYS A 50 -2.91 5.67 -9.53
CA LYS A 50 -3.38 6.92 -10.13
C LYS A 50 -3.15 8.06 -9.14
N ILE A 51 -2.55 9.14 -9.61
CA ILE A 51 -2.44 10.40 -8.86
C ILE A 51 -3.10 11.51 -9.67
N ASN A 52 -3.92 12.31 -9.01
CA ASN A 52 -4.46 13.56 -9.53
C ASN A 52 -3.86 14.70 -8.71
N ASP A 53 -3.08 15.56 -9.36
CA ASP A 53 -2.58 16.80 -8.77
C ASP A 53 -3.13 17.98 -9.59
N ASN A 54 -4.10 18.67 -9.02
CA ASN A 54 -4.76 19.84 -9.60
C ASN A 54 -5.23 19.62 -11.05
N ASN A 55 -5.89 18.48 -11.29
CA ASN A 55 -6.41 18.00 -12.58
C ASN A 55 -5.35 17.44 -13.54
N VAL A 56 -4.07 17.43 -13.16
CA VAL A 56 -3.03 16.67 -13.84
C VAL A 56 -3.09 15.24 -13.34
N ILE A 57 -3.69 14.36 -14.15
CA ILE A 57 -3.88 12.96 -13.83
C ILE A 57 -2.77 12.12 -14.46
N LYS A 58 -2.01 11.43 -13.63
CA LYS A 58 -1.05 10.40 -14.06
C LYS A 58 -1.52 9.03 -13.59
N LYS A 59 -1.24 8.00 -14.39
CA LYS A 59 -1.60 6.61 -14.10
C LYS A 59 -0.49 5.67 -14.56
N VAL A 60 -0.17 4.67 -13.75
CA VAL A 60 0.81 3.63 -14.07
C VAL A 60 0.32 2.27 -13.57
N GLU A 61 0.69 1.21 -14.28
CA GLU A 61 0.56 -0.17 -13.81
C GLU A 61 1.88 -0.59 -13.15
N LEU A 62 1.81 -0.93 -11.87
CA LEU A 62 2.96 -1.27 -11.05
C LEU A 62 3.37 -2.72 -11.27
N SER A 63 4.69 -2.94 -11.36
CA SER A 63 5.30 -4.25 -11.33
C SER A 63 5.14 -4.91 -9.95
N LYS A 64 5.33 -6.23 -9.90
CA LYS A 64 5.34 -6.99 -8.63
C LYS A 64 6.39 -6.48 -7.64
N ILE A 65 7.56 -6.07 -8.13
CA ILE A 65 8.64 -5.52 -7.30
C ILE A 65 8.20 -4.20 -6.67
N GLN A 66 7.62 -3.28 -7.45
CA GLN A 66 7.11 -2.00 -6.93
C GLN A 66 5.99 -2.20 -5.90
N LEU A 67 5.11 -3.18 -6.11
CA LEU A 67 4.08 -3.53 -5.13
C LEU A 67 4.67 -4.10 -3.84
N LEU A 68 5.73 -4.91 -3.93
CA LEU A 68 6.47 -5.39 -2.75
C LEU A 68 7.11 -4.22 -1.99
N GLU A 69 7.72 -3.27 -2.69
CA GLU A 69 8.30 -2.07 -2.07
C GLU A 69 7.25 -1.20 -1.38
N ILE A 70 6.04 -1.09 -1.94
CA ILE A 70 4.90 -0.41 -1.30
C ILE A 70 4.46 -1.16 -0.04
N ASN A 71 4.34 -2.49 -0.09
CA ASN A 71 4.03 -3.30 1.10
C ASN A 71 5.06 -3.04 2.21
N GLN A 72 6.35 -3.08 1.88
CA GLN A 72 7.42 -2.81 2.83
C GLN A 72 7.41 -1.38 3.38
N ALA A 73 6.97 -0.40 2.59
CA ALA A 73 6.78 0.96 3.06
C ALA A 73 5.62 1.06 4.06
N LEU A 74 4.50 0.39 3.77
CA LEU A 74 3.33 0.32 4.66
C LEU A 74 3.63 -0.45 5.96
N ASP A 75 4.44 -1.50 5.90
CA ASP A 75 4.87 -2.28 7.07
C ASP A 75 5.67 -1.46 8.09
N LYS A 76 6.35 -0.40 7.63
CA LYS A 76 7.12 0.51 8.49
C LYS A 76 6.25 1.59 9.15
N ILE A 77 4.98 1.68 8.78
CA ILE A 77 4.04 2.64 9.34
C ILE A 77 3.39 2.00 10.56
N ASP A 78 3.68 2.53 11.74
CA ASP A 78 2.85 2.26 12.90
C ASP A 78 1.54 3.06 12.80
N PHE A 79 0.50 2.41 12.28
CA PHE A 79 -0.82 3.03 12.13
C PHE A 79 -1.50 3.33 13.49
N SER A 80 -1.05 2.72 14.58
CA SER A 80 -1.61 2.97 15.92
C SER A 80 -1.13 4.30 16.51
N GLU A 81 0.02 4.80 16.05
CA GLU A 81 0.58 6.09 16.45
C GLU A 81 0.09 7.26 15.59
N ILE A 82 -0.69 7.00 14.53
CA ILE A 82 -1.24 8.05 13.67
C ILE A 82 -2.50 8.63 14.31
N GLU A 83 -2.44 9.91 14.65
CA GLU A 83 -3.58 10.68 15.12
C GLU A 83 -4.12 11.60 14.03
N ASN A 84 -5.43 11.87 14.11
CA ASN A 84 -6.05 12.92 13.31
C ASN A 84 -5.48 14.28 13.74
N ASN A 85 -4.89 15.02 12.80
CA ASN A 85 -4.22 16.30 13.09
C ASN A 85 -4.90 17.50 12.42
N ILE A 86 -6.22 17.41 12.27
CA ILE A 86 -7.07 18.47 11.73
C ILE A 86 -7.72 19.24 12.87
N SER A 87 -7.62 20.56 12.81
CA SER A 87 -8.36 21.49 13.66
C SER A 87 -9.56 22.06 12.89
N ILE A 88 -10.73 22.11 13.53
CA ILE A 88 -11.93 22.74 12.96
C ILE A 88 -11.69 24.23 12.72
N ASP A 89 -11.01 24.91 13.66
CA ASP A 89 -10.72 26.34 13.55
C ASP A 89 -9.81 26.62 12.34
N ASP A 90 -8.81 25.78 12.11
CA ASP A 90 -7.92 25.91 10.95
C ASP A 90 -8.66 25.64 9.63
N LEU A 91 -9.66 24.75 9.62
CA LEU A 91 -10.52 24.55 8.45
C LEU A 91 -11.44 25.74 8.20
N ALA A 92 -12.00 26.35 9.26
CA ALA A 92 -12.93 27.48 9.15
C ALA A 92 -12.29 28.73 8.54
N VAL A 93 -10.97 28.88 8.69
CA VAL A 93 -10.20 30.00 8.12
C VAL A 93 -9.32 29.59 6.93
N ASP A 94 -9.65 28.48 6.26
CA ASP A 94 -8.95 27.95 5.07
C ASP A 94 -7.43 27.76 5.27
N LYS A 95 -7.00 27.52 6.52
CA LYS A 95 -5.60 27.37 6.92
C LYS A 95 -5.11 25.91 6.83
N ALA A 96 -6.04 24.97 6.83
CA ALA A 96 -5.78 23.54 6.67
C ALA A 96 -6.54 22.98 5.45
N ILE A 97 -5.94 21.98 4.81
CA ILE A 97 -6.60 21.21 3.75
C ILE A 97 -6.88 19.83 4.32
N LYS A 98 -8.16 19.51 4.53
CA LYS A 98 -8.57 18.19 5.04
C LYS A 98 -8.29 17.12 3.98
N GLY A 99 -7.44 16.17 4.33
CA GLY A 99 -7.17 14.95 3.58
C GLY A 99 -7.79 13.74 4.27
N THR A 100 -8.55 12.94 3.53
CA THR A 100 -9.01 11.63 4.02
C THR A 100 -8.07 10.56 3.52
N PHE A 101 -7.37 9.90 4.43
CA PHE A 101 -6.52 8.75 4.15
C PHE A 101 -7.25 7.47 4.52
N LYS A 102 -7.32 6.52 3.59
CA LYS A 102 -7.87 5.18 3.83
C LYS A 102 -6.96 4.15 3.18
N VAL A 103 -6.51 3.17 3.95
CA VAL A 103 -5.70 2.06 3.43
C VAL A 103 -6.27 0.73 3.92
N HIS A 104 -6.42 -0.20 2.99
CA HIS A 104 -6.63 -1.62 3.29
C HIS A 104 -5.26 -2.28 3.18
N PHE A 105 -4.76 -2.76 4.30
CA PHE A 105 -3.43 -3.34 4.40
C PHE A 105 -3.48 -4.59 5.27
N ARG A 106 -3.01 -5.72 4.71
CA ARG A 106 -3.20 -7.05 5.30
C ARG A 106 -4.69 -7.32 5.52
N GLU A 107 -5.10 -7.59 6.76
CA GLU A 107 -6.49 -7.85 7.15
C GLU A 107 -7.18 -6.61 7.78
N ASN A 108 -6.47 -5.48 7.84
CA ASN A 108 -6.95 -4.28 8.53
C ASN A 108 -7.33 -3.16 7.56
N VAL A 109 -8.27 -2.33 8.01
CA VAL A 109 -8.64 -1.08 7.35
C VAL A 109 -8.34 0.07 8.28
N PHE A 110 -7.45 0.97 7.85
CA PHE A 110 -7.10 2.17 8.60
C PHE A 110 -7.69 3.39 7.90
N LYS A 111 -8.22 4.33 8.69
CA LYS A 111 -8.81 5.58 8.20
C LYS A 111 -8.41 6.73 9.10
N PHE A 112 -7.88 7.80 8.51
CA PHE A 112 -7.46 9.01 9.21
C PHE A 112 -7.93 10.25 8.46
N GLU A 113 -8.18 11.32 9.22
CA GLU A 113 -8.38 12.65 8.69
C GLU A 113 -7.13 13.49 9.02
N LEU A 114 -6.36 13.83 7.99
CA LEU A 114 -5.04 14.43 8.12
C LEU A 114 -5.00 15.79 7.43
N ASN A 115 -4.34 16.76 8.03
CA ASN A 115 -4.04 18.03 7.37
C ASN A 115 -2.99 17.76 6.28
N HIS A 116 -3.36 17.94 5.02
CA HIS A 116 -2.49 17.74 3.86
C HIS A 116 -1.19 18.54 3.97
N ASN A 117 -1.26 19.76 4.52
CA ASN A 117 -0.10 20.63 4.69
C ASN A 117 0.86 20.15 5.80
N LYS A 118 0.43 19.18 6.62
CA LYS A 118 1.18 18.70 7.80
C LYS A 118 1.02 17.19 7.99
N LEU A 119 1.19 16.42 6.92
CA LEU A 119 1.10 14.95 6.98
C LEU A 119 2.15 14.34 7.92
N PRO A 120 1.88 13.22 8.61
CA PRO A 120 2.90 12.45 9.32
C PRO A 120 4.07 12.08 8.39
N LYS A 121 5.31 12.09 8.93
CA LYS A 121 6.53 11.90 8.12
C LYS A 121 6.53 10.60 7.30
N ASN A 122 6.02 9.53 7.89
CA ASN A 122 5.91 8.22 7.24
C ASN A 122 4.88 8.21 6.09
N ILE A 123 3.77 8.94 6.22
CA ILE A 123 2.78 9.13 5.16
C ILE A 123 3.35 10.00 4.02
N GLN A 124 4.10 11.06 4.36
CA GLN A 124 4.80 11.88 3.36
C GLN A 124 5.79 11.05 2.55
N GLU A 125 6.59 10.22 3.21
CA GLU A 125 7.56 9.35 2.55
C GLU A 125 6.89 8.30 1.66
N LEU A 126 5.74 7.76 2.10
CA LEU A 126 4.92 6.88 1.26
C LEU A 126 4.44 7.61 -0.01
N PHE A 127 3.91 8.84 0.12
CA PHE A 127 3.41 9.60 -1.03
C PHE A 127 4.52 9.91 -2.03
N ARG A 128 5.69 10.36 -1.54
CA ARG A 128 6.87 10.60 -2.37
C ARG A 128 7.29 9.37 -3.18
N ARG A 129 7.22 8.17 -2.58
CA ARG A 129 7.50 6.91 -3.28
C ARG A 129 6.48 6.60 -4.36
N LEU A 130 5.20 6.80 -4.07
CA LEU A 130 4.13 6.57 -5.05
C LEU A 130 4.26 7.52 -6.25
N GLU A 131 4.53 8.81 -5.99
CA GLU A 131 4.77 9.81 -7.04
C GLU A 131 5.97 9.46 -7.91
N ALA A 132 7.03 8.90 -7.33
CA ALA A 132 8.23 8.50 -8.06
C ALA A 132 7.97 7.41 -9.12
N TYR A 133 6.91 6.60 -8.98
CA TYR A 133 6.54 5.60 -10.00
C TYR A 133 5.82 6.19 -11.21
N LEU A 134 5.44 7.47 -11.16
CA LEU A 134 4.69 8.17 -12.21
C LEU A 134 5.55 9.20 -12.96
N ASN A 135 6.84 9.28 -12.65
CA ASN A 135 7.82 10.19 -13.26
C ASN A 135 8.80 9.44 -14.14
#